data_AF-A0A962MEA3-F1
#
_entry.id   AF-A0A962MEA3-F1
#
_cell.length_a   1.000
_cell.length_b   1.000
_cell.length_c   1.000
_cell.angle_alpha   90.00
_cell.angle_beta   90.00
_cell.angle_gamma   90.00
#
_symmetry.space_group_name_H-M   'P 1'
#
loop_
_entity.id
_entity.type
_entity.pdbx_description
1 polymer ?
#
loop_
_entity_poly.entity_id
_entity_poly.type
_entity_poly.pdbx_seq_one_letter_code
_entity_poly.pdbx_strand_id
1 'polypeptide(L)' 'MATVMILIMVVLLLLGFPMMIPLLGATMYGAFELFNGVGKMDFIVQQMMAGIRPASLIAVPMFILAADIMT' A
#
# COMPACT_ATOMS: atom_id res chain seq x y z
N MET A 1 6.13 -1.50 -12.31
CA MET A 1 5.86 -0.77 -11.04
C MET A 1 7.11 -0.58 -10.22
N ALA A 2 7.73 -1.64 -9.67
CA ALA A 2 8.94 -1.51 -8.84
C ALA A 2 10.10 -0.76 -9.53
N THR A 3 10.35 -1.01 -10.82
CA THR A 3 11.40 -0.32 -11.58
C THR A 3 11.19 1.19 -11.64
N VAL A 4 9.94 1.65 -11.82
CA VAL A 4 9.62 3.09 -11.89
C VAL A 4 9.72 3.73 -10.50
N MET A 5 9.28 3.02 -9.45
CA MET A 5 9.45 3.48 -8.07
C MET A 5 10.93 3.62 -7.70
N ILE A 6 11.77 2.65 -8.06
CA ILE A 6 13.23 2.72 -7.88
C ILE A 6 13.82 3.90 -8.66
N LEU A 7 13.38 4.11 -9.90
CA LEU A 7 13.83 5.24 -10.71
C LEU A 7 13.47 6.59 -10.06
N ILE A 8 12.23 6.76 -9.59
CA ILE A 8 11.79 7.95 -8.86
C ILE A 8 12.67 8.19 -7.63
N MET A 9 12.93 7.14 -6.85
CA MET A 9 13.75 7.26 -5.63
C MET A 9 15.20 7.64 -5.96
N VAL A 10 15.81 6.99 -6.94
CA VAL A 10 17.20 7.25 -7.35
C VAL A 10 17.34 8.66 -7.92
N VAL A 11 16.43 9.10 -8.79
CA VAL A 11 16.48 10.45 -9.38
C VAL A 11 16.32 11.54 -8.31
N LEU A 12 15.37 11.37 -7.38
CA LEU A 12 15.16 12.36 -6.31
C LEU A 12 16.33 12.41 -5.34
N LEU A 13 16.98 11.28 -5.06
CA LEU A 13 18.22 11.26 -4.26
C LEU A 13 19.40 11.92 -4.98
N LEU A 14 19.54 11.71 -6.30
CA LEU A 14 20.57 12.36 -7.10
C LEU A 14 20.38 13.89 -7.18
N LEU A 15 19.13 14.37 -7.10
CA LEU A 15 18.81 15.79 -6.97
C LEU A 15 19.07 16.36 -5.56
N GLY A 16 19.53 15.54 -4.62
CA GLY A 16 19.89 15.96 -3.26
C GLY A 16 18.72 16.12 -2.30
N PHE A 17 17.52 15.64 -2.66
CA PHE A 17 16.38 15.71 -1.75
C PHE A 17 16.55 14.78 -0.54
N PRO A 18 16.13 15.20 0.67
CA PRO A 18 16.11 14.32 1.84
C PRO A 18 15.23 13.09 1.60
N MET A 19 15.64 11.93 2.14
CA MET A 19 15.05 10.60 1.88
C MET A 19 13.52 10.51 2.00
N MET A 20 12.91 11.38 2.81
CA MET A 20 11.45 11.49 2.93
C MET A 20 10.74 11.78 1.60
N ILE A 21 11.34 12.62 0.75
CA ILE A 21 10.76 13.05 -0.54
C ILE A 21 10.77 11.90 -1.56
N PRO A 22 11.88 11.18 -1.79
CA PRO A 22 11.91 9.93 -2.54
C PRO A 22 10.82 8.93 -2.15
N LEU A 23 10.68 8.67 -0.84
CA LEU A 23 9.69 7.71 -0.33
C LEU A 23 8.27 8.17 -0.63
N LEU A 24 7.97 9.45 -0.41
CA LEU A 24 6.64 10.01 -0.67
C LEU A 24 6.31 9.98 -2.17
N GLY A 25 7.25 10.38 -3.02
CA GLY A 25 7.08 10.35 -4.48
C GLY A 25 6.82 8.94 -5.03
N ALA A 26 7.61 7.95 -4.59
CA ALA A 26 7.40 6.56 -4.99
C ALA A 26 6.05 6.02 -4.51
N THR A 27 5.64 6.37 -3.29
CA THR A 27 4.36 5.94 -2.71
C THR A 27 3.17 6.55 -3.45
N MET A 28 3.25 7.84 -3.80
CA MET A 28 2.20 8.50 -4.59
C MET A 28 2.06 7.92 -6.00
N TYR A 29 3.18 7.63 -6.66
CA TYR A 29 3.16 6.93 -7.95
C TYR A 29 2.53 5.54 -7.83
N GLY A 30 2.95 4.75 -6.82
CA GLY A 30 2.39 3.43 -6.57
C GLY A 30 0.89 3.45 -6.28
N ALA A 31 0.42 4.41 -5.49
CA ALA A 31 -1.00 4.61 -5.22
C ALA A 31 -1.76 4.97 -6.51
N PHE A 32 -1.23 5.87 -7.33
CA PHE A 32 -1.87 6.27 -8.59
C PHE A 32 -2.01 5.10 -9.57
N GLU A 33 -0.98 4.26 -9.70
CA GLU A 33 -0.98 3.04 -10.50
C GLU A 33 -2.00 2.01 -9.97
N LEU A 34 -1.98 1.74 -8.65
CA LEU A 34 -2.85 0.75 -8.01
C LEU A 34 -4.35 1.07 -8.19
N PHE A 35 -4.71 2.36 -8.20
CA PHE A 35 -6.09 2.82 -8.33
C PHE A 35 -6.49 3.22 -9.75
N ASN A 36 -5.59 3.02 -10.73
CA ASN A 36 -5.76 3.39 -12.13
C ASN A 36 -6.14 4.89 -12.29
N GLY A 37 -5.41 5.74 -11.56
CA GLY A 37 -5.60 7.18 -11.51
C GLY A 37 -6.41 7.67 -10.30
N VAL A 38 -6.99 8.86 -10.45
CA VAL A 38 -7.67 9.59 -9.37
C VAL A 38 -9.17 9.26 -9.28
N GLY A 39 -9.72 8.59 -10.29
CA GLY A 39 -11.15 8.29 -10.42
C GLY A 39 -11.70 7.33 -9.36
N LYS A 40 -10.84 6.69 -8.55
CA LYS A 40 -11.22 5.85 -7.41
C LYS A 40 -10.80 6.46 -6.07
N MET A 41 -10.78 7.79 -5.98
CA MET A 41 -10.53 8.49 -4.70
C MET A 41 -11.50 8.06 -3.61
N ASP A 42 -12.78 7.80 -3.93
CA ASP A 42 -13.74 7.27 -2.96
C ASP A 42 -13.30 5.94 -2.35
N PHE A 43 -12.64 5.08 -3.15
CA PHE A 43 -12.09 3.83 -2.64
C PHE A 43 -10.91 4.09 -1.70
N ILE A 44 -10.03 5.05 -2.01
CA ILE A 44 -8.90 5.42 -1.13
C ILE A 44 -9.42 5.98 0.19
N VAL A 45 -10.38 6.90 0.14
CA VAL A 45 -11.03 7.46 1.33
C VAL A 45 -11.74 6.37 2.13
N GLN A 46 -12.41 5.43 1.46
CA GLN A 46 -13.01 4.28 2.12
C GLN A 46 -11.97 3.36 2.75
N GLN A 47 -10.79 3.13 2.16
CA GLN A 47 -9.73 2.35 2.82
C GLN A 47 -9.12 3.11 4.01
N MET A 48 -8.99 4.44 3.92
CA MET A 48 -8.52 5.28 5.01
C MET A 48 -9.52 5.35 6.18
N MET A 49 -10.83 5.42 5.88
CA MET A 49 -11.92 5.43 6.86
C MET A 49 -12.23 4.04 7.42
N ALA A 50 -12.24 3.00 6.58
CA ALA A 50 -12.49 1.62 6.99
C ALA A 50 -11.29 1.03 7.75
N GLY A 51 -10.10 1.61 7.60
CA GLY A 51 -8.89 1.15 8.26
C GLY A 51 -8.58 -0.31 7.92
N ILE A 52 -8.14 -1.05 8.93
CA ILE A 52 -7.89 -2.50 8.83
C ILE A 52 -9.27 -3.19 8.78
N ARG A 53 -9.64 -3.72 7.61
CA ARG A 53 -10.90 -4.43 7.41
C ARG A 53 -11.08 -5.50 8.52
N PRO A 54 -12.25 -5.59 9.18
CA PRO A 54 -12.50 -6.61 10.22
C PRO A 54 -12.15 -8.04 9.76
N ALA A 55 -12.30 -8.32 8.45
CA ALA A 55 -11.89 -9.58 7.85
C ALA A 55 -10.42 -9.97 8.10
N SER A 56 -9.47 -9.02 8.10
CA SER A 56 -8.07 -9.33 8.41
C SER A 56 -7.83 -9.53 9.91
N LEU A 57 -8.64 -8.92 10.78
CA LEU A 57 -8.58 -9.14 12.23
C LEU A 57 -9.19 -10.49 12.64
N ILE A 58 -10.14 -11.00 11.87
CA ILE A 58 -10.79 -12.31 12.08
C ILE A 58 -10.03 -13.45 11.37
N ALA A 59 -9.17 -13.12 10.39
CA ALA A 59 -8.38 -14.11 9.67
C ALA A 59 -7.45 -14.92 10.58
N VAL A 60 -6.86 -14.32 11.62
CA VAL A 60 -6.00 -15.02 12.58
C VAL A 60 -6.77 -16.07 13.41
N PRO A 61 -7.87 -15.73 14.11
CA PRO A 61 -8.65 -16.74 14.83
C PRO A 61 -9.28 -17.79 13.91
N MET A 62 -9.67 -17.45 12.68
CA MET A 62 -10.17 -18.44 11.71
C MET A 62 -9.07 -19.38 11.20
N PHE A 63 -7.84 -18.90 11.08
CA PHE A 63 -6.68 -19.73 10.75
C PHE A 63 -6.35 -20.73 11.87
N ILE A 64 -6.40 -20.26 13.12
CA ILE A 64 -6.22 -21.12 14.30
C ILE A 64 -7.34 -22.17 14.37
N LEU A 65 -8.60 -21.76 14.23
CA LEU A 65 -9.75 -22.66 14.24
C LEU A 65 -9.68 -23.72 13.13
N ALA A 66 -9.32 -23.33 11.92
CA ALA A 66 -9.20 -24.27 10.80
C ALA A 66 -8.07 -25.29 11.02
N ALA A 67 -6.95 -24.86 11.62
CA ALA A 67 -5.86 -25.76 12.00
C ALA A 67 -6.33 -26.82 13.03
N ASP A 68 -7.13 -26.42 14.02
CA ASP A 68 -7.67 -27.32 15.04
C ASP A 68 -8.73 -28.31 14.51
N ILE A 69 -9.38 -28.04 13.38
CA ILE A 69 -10.37 -28.94 12.77
C ILE A 69 -9.73 -30.00 11.85
N MET A 70 -8.53 -29.73 11.31
CA MET A 70 -7.87 -30.60 10.35
C MET A 70 -7.05 -31.75 10.98
N THR A 71 -6.93 -31.79 12.31
CA THR A 71 -6.28 -32.87 13.08
C THR A 71 -7.30 -33.91 13.55
#